data_AF-A0A523JL51-F1
#
_entry.id   AF-A0A523JL51-F1
#
_cell.length_a   1.000
_cell.length_b   1.000
_cell.length_c   1.000
_cell.angle_alpha   90.00
_cell.angle_beta   90.00
_cell.angle_gamma   90.00
#
_symmetry.space_group_name_H-M   'P 1'
#
loop_
_entity.id
_entity.type
_entity.pdbx_description
1 polymer ?
#
loop_
_entity_poly.entity_id
_entity_poly.type
_entity_poly.pdbx_seq_one_letter_code
_entity_poly.pdbx_strand_id
1 'polypeptide(L)'
;MSLVRDSQLRMLLIEGKIDEFNRQAEEEPPNLESTDLRAADLRGANLLHANLRDTYLRNADLRGVDLFHADLDGASIHAARISGARFPPSLPALEISVSHHLGVRMRAGRG
;
A
#
# COMPACT_ATOMS: atom_id res chain seq x y z
N MET A 1 -12.98 -12.44 7.87
CA MET A 1 -12.76 -11.37 6.87
C MET A 1 -13.84 -11.45 5.82
N SER A 2 -14.76 -10.48 5.79
CA SER A 2 -15.83 -10.42 4.79
C SER A 2 -15.45 -9.42 3.70
N LEU A 3 -15.72 -9.77 2.44
CA LEU A 3 -15.50 -8.92 1.25
C LEU A 3 -16.06 -7.49 1.41
N VAL A 4 -17.09 -7.34 2.26
CA VAL A 4 -17.74 -6.08 2.60
C VAL A 4 -16.80 -5.14 3.35
N ARG A 5 -16.05 -5.63 4.34
CA ARG A 5 -15.09 -4.80 5.10
C ARG A 5 -13.97 -4.31 4.20
N ASP A 6 -13.38 -5.19 3.39
CA ASP A 6 -12.28 -4.86 2.49
C ASP A 6 -12.71 -3.79 1.47
N SER A 7 -13.93 -3.93 0.92
CA SER A 7 -14.53 -2.92 0.05
C SER A 7 -14.75 -1.58 0.75
N GLN A 8 -15.16 -1.60 2.02
CA GLN A 8 -15.37 -0.40 2.82
C GLN A 8 -14.05 0.32 3.11
N LEU A 9 -13.01 -0.40 3.53
CA LEU A 9 -11.69 0.16 3.80
C LEU A 9 -11.10 0.84 2.56
N ARG A 10 -11.25 0.22 1.39
CA ARG A 10 -10.90 0.84 0.11
C ARG A 10 -11.61 2.18 -0.09
N MET A 11 -12.92 2.24 0.16
CA MET A 11 -13.71 3.46 -0.05
C MET A 11 -13.21 4.59 0.87
N LEU A 12 -12.91 4.28 2.13
CA LEU A 12 -12.36 5.27 3.06
C LEU A 12 -11.05 5.88 2.55
N LEU A 13 -10.14 5.06 1.99
CA LEU A 13 -8.88 5.55 1.41
C LEU A 13 -9.11 6.44 0.19
N ILE A 14 -10.03 6.08 -0.70
CA ILE A 14 -10.33 6.85 -1.92
C ILE A 14 -11.00 8.18 -1.58
N GLU A 15 -11.84 8.20 -0.55
CA GLU A 15 -12.50 9.40 -0.04
C GLU A 15 -11.57 10.26 0.84
N GLY A 16 -10.34 9.82 1.10
CA GLY A 16 -9.38 10.54 1.96
C GLY A 16 -9.72 10.51 3.44
N LYS A 17 -10.58 9.59 3.88
CA LYS A 17 -11.03 9.45 5.28
C LYS A 17 -10.04 8.61 6.09
N ILE A 18 -8.82 9.11 6.23
CA ILE A 18 -7.70 8.39 6.86
C ILE A 18 -7.98 8.04 8.33
N ASP A 19 -8.60 8.93 9.11
CA ASP A 19 -8.89 8.66 10.52
C ASP A 19 -9.90 7.52 10.71
N GLU A 20 -10.91 7.44 9.84
CA GLU A 20 -11.90 6.37 9.86
C GLU A 20 -11.29 5.05 9.39
N PHE A 21 -10.44 5.09 8.35
CA PHE A 21 -9.69 3.93 7.90
C PHE A 21 -8.82 3.37 9.03
N ASN A 22 -8.06 4.24 9.71
CA ASN A 22 -7.16 3.83 10.80
C ASN A 22 -7.93 3.18 11.95
N ARG A 23 -9.06 3.77 12.38
CA ARG A 23 -9.91 3.19 13.43
C ARG A 23 -10.40 1.79 13.08
N GLN A 24 -10.77 1.55 11.82
CA GLN A 24 -11.22 0.22 11.38
C GLN A 24 -10.04 -0.76 11.19
N ALA A 25 -8.86 -0.26 10.83
CA ALA A 25 -7.64 -1.05 10.66
C ALA A 25 -7.00 -1.48 11.99
N GLU A 26 -7.36 -0.86 13.12
CA GLU A 26 -6.91 -1.28 14.46
C GLU A 26 -7.45 -2.66 14.88
N GLU A 27 -8.64 -3.05 14.39
CA GLU A 27 -9.28 -4.30 14.76
C GLU A 27 -8.59 -5.53 14.13
N GLU A 28 -8.21 -5.41 12.87
CA GLU A 28 -7.47 -6.43 12.12
C GLU A 28 -6.71 -5.77 10.96
N PRO A 29 -5.55 -6.34 10.55
CA PRO A 29 -4.78 -5.81 9.42
C PRO A 29 -5.65 -5.61 8.17
N PRO A 30 -5.52 -4.47 7.49
CA PRO A 30 -6.35 -4.17 6.33
C PRO A 30 -5.97 -5.09 5.16
N ASN A 31 -6.98 -5.72 4.55
CA ASN A 31 -6.82 -6.45 3.31
C ASN A 31 -7.21 -5.56 2.13
N LEU A 32 -6.20 -5.18 1.33
CA LEU A 32 -6.31 -4.29 0.19
C LEU A 32 -5.76 -4.97 -1.08
N GLU A 33 -5.73 -6.30 -1.08
CA GLU A 33 -5.28 -7.10 -2.22
C GLU A 33 -6.06 -6.73 -3.49
N SER A 34 -5.34 -6.62 -4.60
CA SER A 34 -5.87 -6.26 -5.93
C SER A 34 -6.67 -4.95 -5.97
N THR A 35 -6.53 -4.10 -4.95
CA THR A 35 -7.29 -2.85 -4.87
C THR A 35 -6.70 -1.78 -5.76
N ASP A 36 -7.58 -0.98 -6.39
CA ASP A 36 -7.18 0.23 -7.11
C ASP A 36 -7.15 1.44 -6.18
N LEU A 37 -5.93 1.90 -5.85
CA LEU A 37 -5.63 3.09 -5.05
C LEU A 37 -4.78 4.10 -5.86
N ARG A 38 -4.91 4.10 -7.19
CA ARG A 38 -4.17 5.03 -8.05
C ARG A 38 -4.49 6.47 -7.68
N ALA A 39 -3.45 7.29 -7.57
CA ALA A 39 -3.52 8.71 -7.18
C ALA A 39 -4.17 8.99 -5.80
N ALA A 40 -4.39 7.97 -4.96
CA ALA A 40 -4.90 8.17 -3.61
C ALA A 40 -3.86 8.89 -2.73
N ASP A 41 -4.34 9.76 -1.84
CA ASP A 41 -3.53 10.31 -0.76
C ASP A 41 -3.59 9.35 0.43
N LEU A 42 -2.50 8.63 0.67
CA LEU A 42 -2.40 7.62 1.72
C LEU A 42 -1.56 8.10 2.90
N ARG A 43 -1.21 9.39 2.94
CA ARG A 43 -0.41 9.95 4.04
C ARG A 43 -1.14 9.77 5.36
N GLY A 44 -0.45 9.20 6.35
CA GLY A 44 -1.00 8.93 7.67
C GLY A 44 -1.87 7.67 7.78
N ALA A 45 -2.08 6.93 6.68
CA ALA A 45 -2.76 5.63 6.74
C ALA A 45 -1.88 4.60 7.48
N ASN A 46 -2.47 3.88 8.43
CA ASN A 46 -1.85 2.76 9.11
C ASN A 46 -1.87 1.52 8.20
N LEU A 47 -0.78 1.36 7.45
CA LEU A 47 -0.59 0.23 6.52
C LEU A 47 0.53 -0.72 6.99
N LEU A 48 0.95 -0.63 8.26
CA LEU A 48 2.13 -1.34 8.78
C LEU A 48 2.08 -2.84 8.51
N HIS A 49 0.91 -3.48 8.64
CA HIS A 49 0.68 -4.92 8.44
C HIS A 49 -0.27 -5.24 7.27
N ALA A 50 -0.51 -4.27 6.38
CA ALA A 50 -1.50 -4.42 5.33
C ALA A 50 -1.16 -5.53 4.33
N ASN A 51 -2.18 -6.26 3.85
CA ASN A 51 -2.05 -7.03 2.62
C ASN A 51 -2.28 -6.08 1.44
N LEU A 52 -1.21 -5.73 0.72
CA LEU A 52 -1.21 -4.87 -0.47
C LEU A 52 -0.80 -5.66 -1.73
N ARG A 53 -1.00 -6.99 -1.72
CA ARG A 53 -0.68 -7.84 -2.86
C ARG A 53 -1.44 -7.37 -4.10
N ASP A 54 -0.75 -7.27 -5.23
CA ASP A 54 -1.33 -6.83 -6.50
C ASP A 54 -2.05 -5.46 -6.51
N THR A 55 -1.92 -4.66 -5.44
CA THR A 55 -2.55 -3.33 -5.33
C THR A 55 -1.96 -2.36 -6.35
N TYR A 56 -2.82 -1.54 -6.96
CA TYR A 56 -2.42 -0.49 -7.89
C TYR A 56 -2.21 0.83 -7.15
N LEU A 57 -0.95 1.22 -6.94
CA LEU A 57 -0.55 2.43 -6.20
C LEU A 57 0.08 3.50 -7.11
N ARG A 58 -0.15 3.42 -8.43
CA ARG A 58 0.44 4.37 -9.39
C ARG A 58 0.02 5.80 -9.06
N ASN A 59 0.98 6.73 -9.03
CA ASN A 59 0.80 8.14 -8.64
C ASN A 59 0.27 8.37 -7.22
N ALA A 60 0.16 7.35 -6.36
CA ALA A 60 -0.31 7.53 -4.99
C ALA A 60 0.68 8.34 -4.15
N ASP A 61 0.18 9.02 -3.11
CA ASP A 61 1.02 9.70 -2.13
C ASP A 61 1.24 8.80 -0.90
N LEU A 62 2.43 8.21 -0.83
CA LEU A 62 2.88 7.32 0.23
C LEU A 62 3.91 8.01 1.15
N ARG A 63 4.05 9.35 1.08
CA ARG A 63 5.08 10.05 1.85
C ARG A 63 4.90 9.82 3.35
N GLY A 64 5.96 9.35 4.00
CA GLY A 64 5.98 9.06 5.44
C GLY A 64 5.14 7.86 5.88
N VAL A 65 4.54 7.09 4.95
CA VAL A 65 3.74 5.90 5.29
C VAL A 65 4.67 4.78 5.75
N ASP A 66 4.27 4.09 6.83
CA ASP A 66 4.96 2.91 7.32
C ASP A 66 4.38 1.64 6.69
N LEU A 67 5.18 0.96 5.88
CA LEU A 67 4.86 -0.30 5.19
C LEU A 67 5.77 -1.44 5.67
N PHE A 68 6.46 -1.29 6.80
CA PHE A 68 7.57 -2.16 7.19
C PHE A 68 7.21 -3.65 7.33
N HIS A 69 5.95 -3.98 7.64
CA HIS A 69 5.44 -5.36 7.69
C HIS A 69 4.33 -5.65 6.66
N ALA A 70 4.13 -4.78 5.66
CA ALA A 70 3.13 -4.97 4.63
C ALA A 70 3.59 -6.00 3.58
N ASP A 71 2.64 -6.75 3.01
CA ASP A 71 2.91 -7.57 1.82
C ASP A 71 2.64 -6.75 0.56
N LEU A 72 3.70 -6.47 -0.21
CA LEU A 72 3.67 -5.68 -1.45
C LEU A 72 3.92 -6.54 -2.69
N ASP A 73 3.89 -7.87 -2.58
CA ASP A 73 4.11 -8.75 -3.73
C ASP A 73 3.10 -8.46 -4.85
N GLY A 74 3.57 -8.25 -6.08
CA GLY A 74 2.72 -7.87 -7.20
C GLY A 74 2.24 -6.41 -7.23
N ALA A 75 2.47 -5.62 -6.17
CA ALA A 75 2.09 -4.22 -6.12
C ALA A 75 2.86 -3.38 -7.16
N SER A 76 2.27 -2.28 -7.62
CA SER A 76 2.92 -1.34 -8.54
C SER A 76 2.84 0.09 -8.01
N ILE A 77 4.00 0.70 -7.75
CA ILE A 77 4.13 2.07 -7.21
C ILE A 77 4.61 3.08 -8.27
N HIS A 78 4.36 2.81 -9.55
CA HIS A 78 4.86 3.68 -10.63
C HIS A 78 4.53 5.15 -10.37
N ALA A 79 5.55 6.01 -10.37
CA ALA A 79 5.43 7.44 -10.12
C ALA A 79 4.75 7.84 -8.77
N ALA A 80 4.64 6.92 -7.81
CA ALA A 80 4.16 7.24 -6.47
C ALA A 80 5.12 8.19 -5.73
N ARG A 81 4.62 9.01 -4.81
CA ARG A 81 5.45 9.85 -3.95
C ARG A 81 5.85 9.04 -2.72
N ILE A 82 7.10 8.62 -2.63
CA ILE A 82 7.56 7.67 -1.59
C ILE A 82 8.58 8.26 -0.60
N SER A 83 8.79 9.58 -0.60
CA SER A 83 9.74 10.23 0.31
C SER A 83 9.40 9.93 1.78
N GLY A 84 10.33 9.34 2.52
CA GLY A 84 10.14 8.95 3.92
C GLY A 84 9.26 7.72 4.16
N ALA A 85 8.78 7.05 3.10
CA ALA A 85 8.07 5.79 3.25
C ALA A 85 9.02 4.69 3.76
N ARG A 86 8.55 3.85 4.68
CA ARG A 86 9.32 2.71 5.20
C ARG A 86 8.86 1.42 4.53
N PHE A 87 9.62 0.92 3.56
CA PHE A 87 9.31 -0.35 2.89
C PHE A 87 9.73 -1.56 3.73
N PRO A 88 9.16 -2.76 3.47
CA PRO A 88 9.60 -4.00 4.07
C PRO A 88 11.10 -4.23 3.86
N PRO A 89 11.85 -4.69 4.88
CA PRO A 89 13.28 -4.97 4.75
C PRO A 89 13.58 -6.14 3.79
N SER A 90 12.60 -7.00 3.54
CA SER A 90 12.68 -8.10 2.56
C SER A 90 12.58 -7.62 1.11
N LEU A 91 12.18 -6.37 0.87
CA LEU A 91 12.03 -5.80 -0.45
C LEU A 91 13.27 -4.95 -0.79
N PRO A 92 14.16 -5.40 -1.68
CA PRO A 92 15.41 -4.69 -1.94
C PRO A 92 15.17 -3.34 -2.61
N ALA A 93 16.04 -2.36 -2.31
CA ALA A 93 15.94 -1.01 -2.86
C ALA A 93 15.89 -0.97 -4.40
N LEU A 94 16.57 -1.92 -5.06
CA LEU A 94 16.50 -2.09 -6.51
C LEU A 94 15.07 -2.39 -6.97
N GLU A 95 14.37 -3.32 -6.34
CA GLU A 95 13.00 -3.71 -6.71
C GLU A 95 12.04 -2.52 -6.55
N ILE A 96 12.15 -1.79 -5.44
CA ILE A 96 11.39 -0.56 -5.19
C ILE A 96 11.66 0.46 -6.31
N SER A 97 12.93 0.67 -6.64
CA SER A 97 13.35 1.63 -7.66
C SER A 97 12.84 1.27 -9.05
N VAL A 98 12.92 0.00 -9.45
CA VAL A 98 12.44 -0.48 -10.75
C VAL A 98 10.91 -0.38 -10.82
N SER A 99 10.18 -0.75 -9.78
CA SER A 99 8.72 -0.56 -9.74
C SER A 99 8.33 0.92 -9.84
N HIS A 100 9.02 1.78 -9.10
CA HIS A 100 8.77 3.22 -9.08
C HIS A 100 9.02 3.90 -10.44
N HIS A 101 10.15 3.61 -11.09
CA HIS A 101 10.55 4.28 -12.34
C HIS A 101 9.98 3.60 -13.60
N LEU A 102 9.94 2.27 -13.64
CA LEU A 102 9.55 1.52 -14.84
C LEU A 102 8.14 0.93 -14.75
N GLY A 103 7.51 0.96 -13.58
CA GLY A 103 6.15 0.48 -13.37
C GLY A 103 6.01 -1.03 -13.39
N VAL A 104 7.12 -1.77 -13.23
CA VAL A 104 7.06 -3.22 -13.04
C VAL A 104 6.34 -3.55 -11.73
N ARG A 105 5.69 -4.72 -11.70
CA ARG A 105 5.14 -5.28 -10.47
C ARG A 105 6.27 -5.78 -9.58
N MET A 106 6.22 -5.41 -8.31
CA MET A 106 7.19 -5.85 -7.31
C MET A 106 7.17 -7.37 -7.14
N ARG A 107 8.32 -7.94 -6.82
CA ARG A 107 8.50 -9.35 -6.47
C ARG A 107 9.14 -9.42 -5.09
N ALA A 108 8.31 -9.50 -4.06
CA ALA A 108 8.81 -9.71 -2.71
C ALA A 108 9.15 -11.20 -2.54
N GLY A 109 10.40 -11.54 -2.20
CA GLY A 109 10.76 -12.93 -1.85
C GLY A 109 11.39 -13.79 -2.95
N ARG A 110 12.13 -13.23 -3.91
CA ARG A 110 13.15 -14.01 -4.64
C ARG A 110 14.46 -14.03 -3.84
N GLY A 111 14.44 -14.77 -2.74
CA GLY A 111 15.62 -15.26 -2.04
C GLY A 111 15.80 -16.74 -2.32
#